data_AF-A0A3D0MY86-F1
#
_entry.id   AF-A0A3D0MY86-F1
#
_cell.length_a   1.000
_cell.length_b   1.000
_cell.length_c   1.000
_cell.angle_alpha   90.00
_cell.angle_beta   90.00
_cell.angle_gamma   90.00
#
_symmetry.space_group_name_H-M   'P 1'
#
loop_
_entity.id
_entity.type
_entity.pdbx_description
1 polymer ?
#
loop_
_entity_poly.entity_id
_entity_poly.type
_entity_poly.pdbx_seq_one_letter_code
_entity_poly.pdbx_strand_id
1 'polypeptide(L)' 'DEGINSKIQDFVWNNLINESVSYFRNEKYKEGLIFIIREIGKILISEFPPREDDKNELSDDVIVK' A
#
# COMPACT_ATOMS: atom_id res chain seq x y z
N ASP A 1 6.57 -11.09 -2.76
CA ASP A 1 5.47 -11.44 -1.83
C ASP A 1 5.88 -12.22 -0.59
N GLU A 2 6.69 -13.29 -0.67
CA GLU A 2 7.12 -14.01 0.54
C GLU A 2 7.89 -13.13 1.55
N GLY A 3 8.73 -12.20 1.07
CA GLY A 3 9.48 -11.28 1.92
C GLY A 3 8.60 -10.26 2.67
N ILE A 4 7.48 -9.83 2.08
CA ILE A 4 6.53 -8.88 2.69
C ILE A 4 5.61 -9.63 3.67
N ASN A 5 5.02 -10.75 3.24
CA ASN A 5 4.10 -11.55 4.04
C ASN A 5 4.76 -12.19 5.27
N SER A 6 6.08 -12.42 5.23
CA SER A 6 6.83 -12.93 6.39
C SER A 6 7.11 -11.87 7.46
N LYS A 7 7.01 -10.58 7.13
CA LYS A 7 7.33 -9.47 8.05
C LYS A 7 6.11 -8.70 8.55
N ILE A 8 5.07 -8.60 7.74
CA ILE A 8 3.88 -7.81 8.07
C ILE A 8 2.71 -8.77 8.34
N GLN A 9 2.12 -8.63 9.52
CA GLN A 9 1.01 -9.48 9.95
C GLN A 9 -0.27 -9.15 9.17
N ASP A 10 -1.05 -10.18 8.83
CA ASP A 10 -2.28 -10.06 8.04
C ASP A 10 -3.30 -9.05 8.61
N PHE A 11 -3.35 -8.91 9.95
CA PHE A 11 -4.27 -7.98 10.59
C PHE A 11 -3.99 -6.52 10.20
N VAL A 12 -2.74 -6.16 9.89
CA VAL A 12 -2.34 -4.82 9.47
C VAL A 12 -2.99 -4.49 8.13
N TRP A 13 -2.92 -5.41 7.17
CA TRP A 13 -3.55 -5.28 5.86
C TRP A 13 -5.06 -5.22 5.97
N ASN A 14 -5.66 -6.10 6.78
CA ASN A 14 -7.10 -6.13 6.98
C ASN A 14 -7.65 -4.81 7.55
N ASN A 15 -6.96 -4.22 8.53
CA ASN A 15 -7.34 -2.92 9.08
C ASN A 15 -7.27 -1.81 8.02
N LEU A 16 -6.18 -1.78 7.25
CA LEU A 16 -6.00 -0.77 6.21
C LEU A 16 -7.07 -0.89 5.10
N ILE A 17 -7.39 -2.12 4.68
CA ILE A 17 -8.46 -2.38 3.71
C ILE A 17 -9.80 -1.88 4.27
N ASN A 18 -10.13 -2.21 5.51
CA ASN A 18 -11.39 -1.78 6.14
C ASN A 18 -11.54 -0.26 6.17
N GLU A 19 -10.46 0.46 6.45
CA GLU A 19 -10.44 1.93 6.38
C GLU A 19 -10.61 2.45 4.96
N SER A 20 -9.90 1.86 3.99
CA SER A 20 -10.00 2.25 2.57
C SER A 20 -11.40 2.03 2.01
N VAL A 21 -12.09 0.93 2.40
CA VAL A 21 -13.46 0.61 1.96
C VAL A 21 -14.44 1.72 2.33
N SER A 22 -14.21 2.47 3.41
CA SER A 22 -15.05 3.62 3.77
C SER A 22 -15.04 4.69 2.68
N TYR A 23 -13.91 4.96 2.03
CA TYR A 23 -13.81 5.91 0.92
C TYR A 23 -14.61 5.42 -0.29
N PHE A 24 -14.47 4.14 -0.63
CA PHE A 24 -15.14 3.53 -1.78
C PHE A 24 -16.66 3.49 -1.61
N ARG A 25 -17.14 3.23 -0.38
CA ARG A 25 -18.58 3.30 -0.03
C ARG A 25 -19.17 4.71 -0.16
N ASN A 26 -18.34 5.74 -0.09
CA ASN A 26 -18.74 7.14 -0.24
C ASN A 26 -18.42 7.69 -1.64
N GLU A 27 -18.15 6.82 -2.63
CA GLU A 27 -17.79 7.18 -4.01
C GLU A 27 -16.51 8.04 -4.11
N LYS A 28 -15.70 8.10 -3.04
CA LYS A 28 -14.42 8.82 -2.96
C LYS A 28 -13.26 7.94 -3.42
N TYR A 29 -13.36 7.41 -4.63
CA TYR A 29 -12.42 6.39 -5.13
C TYR A 29 -10.98 6.88 -5.20
N LYS A 30 -10.77 8.09 -5.75
CA LYS A 30 -9.44 8.69 -5.89
C LYS A 30 -8.79 8.89 -4.52
N GLU A 31 -9.54 9.42 -3.57
CA GLU A 31 -9.09 9.66 -2.21
C GLU A 31 -8.77 8.34 -1.51
N GLY A 32 -9.60 7.32 -1.69
CA GLY A 32 -9.36 5.98 -1.16
C GLY A 32 -8.08 5.35 -1.70
N LEU A 33 -7.81 5.50 -2.99
CA LEU A 33 -6.58 5.02 -3.63
C LEU A 33 -5.33 5.78 -3.13
N ILE A 34 -5.39 7.11 -3.08
CA ILE A 34 -4.28 7.91 -2.54
C ILE A 34 -4.02 7.55 -1.07
N PHE A 35 -5.08 7.41 -0.29
CA PHE A 35 -5.00 7.00 1.12
C PHE A 35 -4.31 5.65 1.26
N ILE A 36 -4.80 4.61 0.58
CA ILE A 36 -4.27 3.26 0.76
C ILE A 36 -2.82 3.17 0.31
N ILE A 37 -2.45 3.73 -0.85
CA ILE A 37 -1.05 3.73 -1.34
C ILE A 37 -0.12 4.41 -0.32
N ARG A 38 -0.55 5.55 0.25
CA ARG A 38 0.25 6.27 1.24
C ARG A 38 0.45 5.46 2.52
N GLU A 39 -0.59 4.84 3.04
CA GLU A 39 -0.48 4.06 4.28
C GLU A 39 0.33 2.76 4.06
N ILE A 40 0.19 2.11 2.89
CA ILE A 40 1.07 0.99 2.49
C ILE A 40 2.53 1.45 2.54
N GLY A 41 2.84 2.61 1.95
CA GLY A 41 4.21 3.16 1.95
C GLY A 41 4.76 3.35 3.37
N LYS A 42 3.97 3.86 4.31
CA LYS A 42 4.38 4.01 5.72
C LYS A 42 4.65 2.67 6.40
N ILE A 43 3.79 1.68 6.17
CA ILE A 43 3.96 0.33 6.72
C ILE A 43 5.26 -0.28 6.20
N LEU A 44 5.51 -0.16 4.88
CA LEU A 44 6.71 -0.73 4.26
C LEU A 44 7.99 -0.07 4.75
N ILE A 45 8.03 1.26 4.92
CA ILE A 45 9.23 1.97 5.40
C ILE A 45 9.71 1.45 6.77
N SER A 46 8.80 0.96 7.63
CA SER A 46 9.17 0.38 8.93
C SER A 46 10.02 -0.88 8.80
N GLU A 47 9.71 -1.74 7.83
CA GLU A 47 10.34 -3.06 7.65
C GLU A 47 11.38 -3.09 6.50
N PHE A 48 11.26 -2.12 5.60
CA PHE A 48 12.03 -1.93 4.37
C PHE A 48 12.36 -0.44 4.19
N PRO A 49 13.22 0.12 5.06
CA PRO A 49 13.64 1.51 4.92
C PRO A 49 14.40 1.69 3.59
N PRO A 50 14.18 2.81 2.88
CA PRO A 50 14.81 3.07 1.60
C PRO A 50 16.33 3.17 1.74
N ARG A 51 17.04 2.69 0.72
CA ARG A 51 18.50 2.71 0.60
C ARG A 51 18.92 3.63 -0.55
N GLU A 52 20.14 4.14 -0.48
CA GLU A 52 20.67 5.06 -1.50
C GLU A 52 20.76 4.44 -2.89
N ASP A 53 20.88 3.12 -2.97
CA ASP A 53 20.98 2.35 -4.21
C ASP A 53 19.65 1.75 -4.68
N ASP A 54 18.55 2.06 -4.00
CA ASP A 54 17.22 1.62 -4.40
C ASP A 54 16.87 2.16 -5.79
N LYS A 55 16.31 1.28 -6.61
CA LYS A 55 15.85 1.59 -7.96
C LYS A 55 14.37 1.34 -8.04
N ASN A 56 13.72 2.05 -8.95
CA ASN A 56 12.33 1.73 -9.24
C ASN A 56 12.27 0.39 -9.99
N GLU A 57 11.83 -0.66 -9.31
CA GLU A 57 11.74 -2.03 -9.87
C GLU A 57 10.43 -2.25 -10.66
N LEU A 58 9.41 -1.42 -10.44
CA LEU A 58 8.07 -1.56 -11.03
C LEU A 58 7.56 -0.20 -11.52
N SER A 59 6.87 -0.14 -12.67
CA SER A 59 6.33 1.13 -13.16
C SER A 59 5.25 1.68 -12.20
N ASP A 60 5.21 3.00 -12.05
CA ASP A 60 4.14 3.72 -11.35
C ASP A 60 2.87 3.90 -12.21
N ASP A 61 2.91 3.45 -13.47
CA ASP A 61 1.80 3.57 -14.41
C ASP A 61 0.59 2.74 -13.96
N VAL A 62 -0.60 3.35 -14.05
CA VAL A 62 -1.86 2.64 -13.83
C VAL A 62 -2.14 1.72 -15.02
N ILE A 63 -2.10 0.42 -14.77
CA ILE A 63 -2.42 -0.60 -15.78
C ILE A 63 -3.94 -0.78 -15.82
N VAL A 64 -4.55 -0.42 -16.94
CA VAL A 64 -5.96 -0.71 -17.24
C VAL A 64 -6.00 -1.89 -18.22
N LYS A 65 -6.57 -3.01 -17.79
CA LYS A 65 -6.78 -4.21 -18.63
C LYS A 65 -8.26 -4.40 -18.93
#